data_AF-A0AAW5TTG6-F1
#
_entry.id   AF-A0AAW5TTG6-F1
#
_cell.length_a   1.000
_cell.length_b   1.000
_cell.length_c   1.000
_cell.angle_alpha   90.00
_cell.angle_beta   90.00
_cell.angle_gamma   90.00
#
_symmetry.space_group_name_H-M   'P 1'
#
loop_
_entity.id
_entity.type
_entity.pdbx_description
1 polymer ?
#
loop_
_entity_poly.entity_id
_entity_poly.type
_entity_poly.pdbx_seq_one_letter_code
_entity_poly.pdbx_strand_id
1 'polypeptide(L)'
;MSITEEREKENKLNEWRPEKKRLSLNWIRLSKSQKNRHFATGDIFYCDLGENIGYEITKSRPVIVLSDSHYNKNGMVIVAPLTKNLFRHKTTYFLKKEKYDFLECDSCVKTSQMRSVASIRMTTKLGKVDSDDLRNIKSRIKILFNF
;
A
#
# COMPACT_ATOMS: atom_id res chain seq x y z
N MET A 1 22.12 -12.05 13.72
CA MET A 1 21.45 -12.25 12.42
C MET A 1 21.87 -13.63 11.96
N SER A 2 20.94 -14.58 11.96
CA SER A 2 21.27 -16.00 11.75
C SER A 2 21.42 -16.31 10.26
N ILE A 3 22.33 -17.23 9.90
CA ILE A 3 22.52 -17.72 8.51
C ILE A 3 21.19 -18.14 7.87
N THR A 4 20.24 -18.62 8.68
CA THR A 4 18.88 -18.98 8.26
C THR A 4 18.07 -17.79 7.77
N GLU A 5 18.14 -16.63 8.44
CA GLU A 5 17.40 -15.42 8.05
C GLU A 5 17.90 -14.87 6.71
N GLU A 6 19.22 -14.90 6.49
CA GLU A 6 19.84 -14.47 5.23
C GLU A 6 19.39 -15.36 4.07
N ARG A 7 19.42 -16.68 4.26
CA ARG A 7 18.99 -17.65 3.24
C ARG A 7 17.51 -17.54 2.92
N GLU A 8 16.66 -17.37 3.93
CA GLU A 8 15.24 -17.11 3.70
C GLU A 8 15.00 -15.81 2.92
N LYS A 9 15.79 -14.78 3.23
CA LYS A 9 15.68 -13.50 2.56
C LYS A 9 16.06 -13.63 1.08
N GLU A 10 17.15 -14.33 0.81
CA GLU A 10 17.61 -14.61 -0.55
C GLU A 10 16.55 -15.36 -1.37
N ASN A 11 15.92 -16.38 -0.78
CA ASN A 11 14.85 -17.14 -1.43
C ASN A 11 13.66 -16.23 -1.82
N LYS A 12 13.15 -15.42 -0.87
CA LYS A 12 12.04 -14.48 -1.13
C LYS A 12 12.40 -13.46 -2.22
N LEU A 13 13.63 -12.98 -2.25
CA LEU A 13 14.10 -12.07 -3.30
C LEU A 13 14.17 -12.78 -4.66
N ASN A 14 14.64 -14.02 -4.70
CA ASN A 14 14.69 -14.81 -5.93
C ASN A 14 13.29 -15.13 -6.48
N GLU A 15 12.32 -15.41 -5.61
CA GLU A 15 10.91 -15.56 -5.98
C GLU A 15 10.28 -14.25 -6.50
N TRP A 16 10.65 -13.11 -5.92
CA TRP A 16 10.12 -11.81 -6.33
C TRP A 16 10.71 -11.29 -7.66
N ARG A 17 11.95 -11.65 -7.99
CA ARG A 17 12.65 -11.17 -9.20
C ARG A 17 11.84 -11.36 -10.50
N PRO A 18 11.30 -12.55 -10.81
CA PRO A 18 10.44 -12.76 -11.98
C PRO A 18 9.22 -11.84 -12.01
N GLU A 19 8.52 -11.68 -10.87
CA GLU A 19 7.34 -10.83 -10.77
C GLU A 19 7.65 -9.36 -10.99
N LYS A 20 8.77 -8.87 -10.43
CA LYS A 20 9.27 -7.52 -10.70
C LYS A 20 9.54 -7.30 -12.20
N LYS A 21 10.14 -8.30 -12.88
CA LYS A 21 10.36 -8.25 -14.33
C LYS A 21 9.03 -8.21 -15.08
N ARG A 22 8.07 -9.08 -14.71
CA ARG A 22 6.73 -9.14 -15.31
C ARG A 22 6.00 -7.80 -15.20
N LEU A 23 5.95 -7.20 -14.01
CA LEU A 23 5.33 -5.90 -13.78
C LEU A 23 5.99 -4.78 -14.60
N SER A 24 7.32 -4.78 -14.67
CA SER A 24 8.08 -3.80 -15.46
C SER A 24 7.76 -3.90 -16.95
N LEU A 25 7.71 -5.11 -17.51
CA LEU A 25 7.36 -5.33 -18.92
C LEU A 25 5.89 -5.01 -19.21
N ASN A 26 4.98 -5.38 -18.29
CA ASN A 26 3.57 -5.07 -18.40
C ASN A 26 3.31 -3.56 -18.37
N TRP A 27 4.06 -2.81 -17.56
CA TRP A 27 3.98 -1.36 -17.56
C TRP A 27 4.27 -0.76 -18.94
N ILE A 28 5.34 -1.22 -19.61
CA ILE A 28 5.69 -0.74 -20.96
C ILE A 28 4.53 -1.01 -21.93
N ARG A 29 3.97 -2.22 -21.89
CA ARG A 29 2.87 -2.66 -22.77
C ARG A 29 1.53 -1.97 -22.48
N LEU A 30 1.24 -1.69 -21.22
CA LEU A 30 -0.09 -1.25 -20.74
C LEU A 30 -0.09 0.20 -20.23
N SER A 31 0.99 0.97 -20.43
CA SER A 31 1.16 2.30 -19.83
C SER A 31 -0.04 3.23 -20.05
N LYS A 32 -0.63 3.24 -21.26
CA LYS A 32 -1.83 4.03 -21.58
C LYS A 32 -3.03 3.64 -20.72
N SER A 33 -3.33 2.34 -20.62
CA SER A 33 -4.49 1.87 -19.83
C SER A 33 -4.27 2.04 -18.33
N GLN A 34 -3.04 1.84 -17.85
CA GLN A 34 -2.71 2.02 -16.44
C GLN A 34 -2.80 3.48 -15.99
N LYS A 35 -2.41 4.45 -16.84
CA LYS A 35 -2.58 5.89 -16.56
C LYS A 35 -4.05 6.32 -16.47
N ASN A 36 -4.93 5.64 -17.21
CA ASN A 36 -6.36 5.96 -17.22
C ASN A 36 -7.12 5.33 -16.03
N ARG A 37 -6.47 4.53 -15.18
CA ARG A 37 -7.12 3.96 -14.00
C ARG A 37 -7.43 5.07 -13.00
N HIS A 38 -8.66 5.06 -12.50
CA HIS A 38 -9.08 6.02 -11.49
C HIS A 38 -8.74 5.49 -10.08
N PHE A 39 -7.94 6.27 -9.35
CA PHE A 39 -7.61 6.04 -7.95
C PHE A 39 -8.04 7.28 -7.16
N ALA A 40 -9.08 7.18 -6.35
CA ALA A 40 -9.54 8.30 -5.53
C ALA A 40 -8.89 8.25 -4.14
N THR A 41 -8.61 9.41 -3.55
CA THR A 41 -8.15 9.48 -2.16
C THR A 41 -9.15 8.80 -1.22
N GLY A 42 -8.63 7.96 -0.32
CA GLY A 42 -9.43 7.14 0.59
C GLY A 42 -9.87 5.78 0.01
N ASP A 43 -9.64 5.52 -1.28
CA ASP A 43 -9.87 4.19 -1.82
C ASP A 43 -8.91 3.17 -1.19
N ILE A 44 -9.42 1.97 -0.91
CA ILE A 44 -8.65 0.81 -0.49
C ILE A 44 -8.49 -0.14 -1.66
N PHE A 45 -7.26 -0.54 -1.95
CA PHE A 45 -6.91 -1.46 -3.02
C PHE A 45 -5.94 -2.52 -2.52
N TYR A 46 -5.95 -3.71 -3.10
CA TYR A 46 -4.76 -4.56 -3.05
C TYR A 46 -3.64 -3.94 -3.89
N CYS A 47 -2.44 -3.92 -3.33
CA CYS A 47 -1.22 -3.48 -3.99
C CYS A 47 -0.10 -4.46 -3.72
N ASP A 48 0.62 -4.81 -4.77
CA ASP A 48 1.84 -5.59 -4.67
C ASP A 48 3.02 -4.71 -4.26
N LEU A 49 3.39 -4.80 -2.98
CA LEU A 49 4.53 -4.07 -2.40
C LEU A 49 5.87 -4.79 -2.63
N GLY A 50 5.86 -5.99 -3.22
CA GLY A 50 7.06 -6.78 -3.52
C GLY A 50 7.84 -7.26 -2.29
N GLU A 51 9.04 -7.77 -2.51
CA GLU A 51 10.00 -8.11 -1.46
C GLU A 51 11.04 -6.99 -1.31
N ASN A 52 11.15 -6.40 -0.11
CA ASN A 52 11.84 -5.12 0.15
C ASN A 52 13.00 -5.26 1.15
N ILE A 53 13.60 -4.16 1.61
CA ILE A 53 14.76 -4.18 2.51
C ILE A 53 14.32 -3.89 3.96
N GLY A 54 14.91 -4.59 4.93
CA GLY A 54 14.69 -4.33 6.36
C GLY A 54 13.22 -4.44 6.77
N TYR A 55 12.74 -3.43 7.50
CA TYR A 55 11.37 -3.38 8.05
C TYR A 55 10.32 -2.85 7.07
N GLU A 56 10.69 -2.57 5.82
CA GLU A 56 9.74 -2.16 4.80
C GLU A 56 8.65 -3.22 4.61
N ILE A 57 7.41 -2.78 4.58
CA ILE A 57 6.29 -3.70 4.36
C ILE A 57 6.38 -4.33 2.97
N THR A 58 6.31 -5.66 2.94
CA THR A 58 6.40 -6.51 1.73
C THR A 58 5.08 -7.19 1.39
N LYS A 59 5.05 -7.92 0.27
CA LYS A 59 3.96 -8.74 -0.28
C LYS A 59 2.77 -7.93 -0.80
N SER A 60 1.78 -8.64 -1.34
CA SER A 60 0.49 -8.06 -1.68
C SER A 60 -0.31 -7.74 -0.42
N ARG A 61 -0.77 -6.49 -0.28
CA ARG A 61 -1.54 -6.04 0.88
C ARG A 61 -2.61 -5.03 0.48
N PRO A 62 -3.70 -4.93 1.26
CA PRO A 62 -4.57 -3.77 1.18
C PRO A 62 -3.77 -2.49 1.50
N VAL A 63 -3.97 -1.45 0.71
CA VAL A 63 -3.37 -0.13 0.88
C VAL A 63 -4.43 0.94 0.70
N ILE A 64 -4.32 2.04 1.44
CA ILE A 64 -5.14 3.23 1.24
C ILE A 64 -4.45 4.20 0.29
N VAL A 65 -5.19 4.73 -0.67
CA VAL A 65 -4.76 5.80 -1.56
C VAL A 65 -4.76 7.14 -0.81
N LEU A 66 -3.59 7.77 -0.71
CA LEU A 66 -3.39 9.04 0.00
C LEU A 66 -3.20 10.23 -0.94
N SER A 67 -2.63 10.01 -2.12
CA SER A 67 -2.46 11.05 -3.14
C SER A 67 -3.78 11.51 -3.73
N ASP A 68 -3.76 12.74 -4.25
CA ASP A 68 -4.87 13.32 -4.99
C ASP A 68 -5.09 12.62 -6.34
N SER A 69 -6.35 12.61 -6.80
CA SER A 69 -6.75 11.95 -8.05
C SER A 69 -6.09 12.56 -9.29
N HIS A 70 -5.74 13.85 -9.26
CA HIS A 70 -5.01 14.52 -10.34
C HIS A 70 -3.57 13.97 -10.46
N TYR A 71 -2.88 13.82 -9.34
CA TYR A 71 -1.53 13.21 -9.31
C TYR A 71 -1.57 11.77 -9.86
N ASN A 72 -2.64 11.03 -9.53
CA ASN A 72 -2.77 9.62 -9.88
C ASN A 72 -2.86 9.36 -11.41
N LYS A 73 -3.27 10.35 -12.20
CA LYS A 73 -3.32 10.27 -13.67
C LYS A 73 -1.95 10.08 -14.33
N ASN A 74 -0.87 10.38 -13.61
CA ASN A 74 0.49 10.11 -14.07
C ASN A 74 0.87 8.62 -13.99
N GLY A 75 -0.05 7.79 -13.50
CA GLY A 75 0.15 6.35 -13.32
C GLY A 75 1.04 6.01 -12.13
N MET A 76 1.20 6.95 -11.20
CA MET A 76 1.85 6.80 -9.90
C MET A 76 0.82 7.10 -8.80
N VAL A 77 0.88 6.40 -7.68
CA VAL A 77 -0.08 6.55 -6.57
C VAL A 77 0.69 6.53 -5.25
N ILE A 78 0.44 7.49 -4.35
CA ILE A 78 0.99 7.46 -2.99
C ILE A 78 0.00 6.71 -2.12
N VAL A 79 0.49 5.64 -1.48
CA VAL A 79 -0.33 4.73 -0.68
C VAL A 79 0.28 4.51 0.71
N ALA A 80 -0.56 4.16 1.69
CA ALA A 80 -0.11 3.60 2.96
C ALA A 80 -0.67 2.18 3.15
N PRO A 81 0.15 1.20 3.59
CA PRO A 81 -0.29 -0.17 3.75
C PRO A 81 -1.13 -0.38 5.01
N LEU A 82 -2.06 -1.33 4.90
CA LEU A 82 -2.80 -1.89 6.03
C LEU A 82 -2.10 -3.17 6.51
N THR A 83 -2.20 -3.42 7.81
CA THR A 83 -1.73 -4.67 8.42
C THR A 83 -2.70 -5.16 9.50
N LYS A 84 -2.85 -6.48 9.60
CA LYS A 84 -3.58 -7.13 10.69
C LYS A 84 -2.86 -7.05 12.05
N ASN A 85 -1.57 -6.69 12.06
CA ASN A 85 -0.84 -6.47 13.31
C ASN A 85 -1.27 -5.11 13.89
N LEU A 86 -2.22 -5.18 14.81
CA LEU A 86 -2.75 -4.01 15.51
C LEU A 86 -1.70 -3.46 16.47
N PHE A 87 -1.10 -2.35 16.07
CA PHE A 87 -0.11 -1.64 16.85
C PHE A 87 -0.54 -0.18 17.05
N ARG A 88 -0.71 0.22 18.31
CA ARG A 88 -1.14 1.58 18.65
C ARG A 88 0.06 2.51 18.70
N HIS A 89 0.09 3.47 17.79
CA HIS A 89 1.14 4.48 17.71
C HIS A 89 0.56 5.82 17.22
N LYS A 90 1.26 6.92 17.48
CA LYS A 90 0.79 8.26 17.07
C LYS A 90 0.68 8.42 15.54
N THR A 91 1.34 7.56 14.78
CA THR A 91 1.34 7.54 13.31
C THR A 91 0.56 6.36 12.73
N THR A 92 -0.21 5.63 13.55
CA THR A 92 -1.09 4.56 13.07
C THR A 92 -2.55 4.92 13.26
N TYR A 93 -3.40 4.32 12.44
CA TYR A 93 -4.85 4.46 12.54
C TYR A 93 -5.53 3.11 12.38
N PHE A 94 -6.58 2.85 13.16
CA PHE A 94 -7.32 1.59 13.09
C PHE A 94 -8.58 1.74 12.27
N LEU A 95 -8.77 0.85 11.31
CA LEU A 95 -10.01 0.65 10.59
C LEU A 95 -10.66 -0.63 11.13
N LYS A 96 -11.94 -0.54 11.46
CA LYS A 96 -12.70 -1.60 12.10
C LYS A 96 -13.44 -2.44 11.08
N LYS A 97 -13.35 -3.77 11.20
CA LYS A 97 -14.08 -4.71 10.35
C LYS A 97 -15.58 -4.49 10.42
N GLU A 98 -16.08 -4.18 11.62
CA GLU A 98 -17.51 -3.92 11.87
C GLU A 98 -18.06 -2.71 11.09
N LYS A 99 -17.19 -1.78 10.71
CA LYS A 99 -17.53 -0.57 9.96
C LYS A 99 -17.36 -0.76 8.44
N TYR A 100 -16.46 -1.64 8.03
CA TYR A 100 -16.07 -1.81 6.64
C TYR A 100 -16.09 -3.28 6.23
N ASP A 101 -17.13 -3.66 5.49
CA ASP A 101 -17.34 -5.06 5.11
C ASP A 101 -16.25 -5.64 4.20
N PHE A 102 -15.59 -4.79 3.42
CA PHE A 102 -14.49 -5.18 2.54
C PHE A 102 -13.19 -5.50 3.28
N LEU A 103 -13.09 -5.22 4.58
CA LEU A 103 -11.98 -5.70 5.40
C LEU A 103 -12.22 -7.17 5.75
N GLU A 104 -11.16 -7.96 5.83
CA GLU A 104 -11.24 -9.34 6.35
C GLU A 104 -11.13 -9.36 7.89
N CYS A 105 -10.45 -8.37 8.46
CA CYS A 105 -10.24 -8.21 9.90
C CYS A 105 -9.96 -6.74 10.24
N ASP A 106 -10.01 -6.42 11.54
CA ASP A 106 -9.51 -5.15 12.05
C ASP A 106 -8.10 -4.88 11.53
N SER A 107 -7.91 -3.69 10.97
CA SER A 107 -6.72 -3.36 10.20
C SER A 107 -6.09 -2.07 10.70
N CYS A 108 -4.77 -2.06 10.79
CA CYS A 108 -3.96 -0.92 11.16
C CYS A 108 -3.33 -0.29 9.91
N VAL A 109 -3.69 0.95 9.60
CA VAL A 109 -3.05 1.79 8.58
C VAL A 109 -1.72 2.30 9.14
N LYS A 110 -0.60 1.96 8.50
CA LYS A 110 0.75 2.38 8.89
C LYS A 110 1.23 3.56 8.03
N THR A 111 0.95 4.79 8.45
CA THR A 111 1.34 5.98 7.65
C THR A 111 2.85 6.17 7.58
N SER A 112 3.61 5.69 8.56
CA SER A 112 5.08 5.64 8.53
C SER A 112 5.67 4.71 7.46
N GLN A 113 4.84 3.92 6.80
CA GLN A 113 5.22 3.00 5.73
C GLN A 113 4.61 3.43 4.39
N MET A 114 4.21 4.69 4.27
CA MET A 114 3.69 5.24 3.02
C MET A 114 4.77 5.27 1.93
N ARG A 115 4.36 5.08 0.67
CA ARG A 115 5.26 5.18 -0.49
C ARG A 115 4.51 5.46 -1.78
N SER A 116 5.25 6.03 -2.75
CA SER A 116 4.78 6.14 -4.13
C SER A 116 5.00 4.82 -4.87
N VAL A 117 3.95 4.32 -5.53
CA VAL A 117 3.95 3.07 -6.28
C VAL A 117 3.43 3.31 -7.69
N ALA A 118 3.95 2.55 -8.66
CA ALA A 118 3.39 2.53 -10.00
C ALA A 118 1.99 1.89 -9.98
N SER A 119 1.03 2.49 -10.67
CA SER A 119 -0.37 2.02 -10.76
C SER A 119 -0.51 0.57 -11.23
N ILE A 120 0.45 0.04 -11.99
CA ILE A 120 0.49 -1.39 -12.38
C ILE A 120 0.57 -2.34 -11.18
N ARG A 121 1.06 -1.88 -10.03
CA ARG A 121 1.10 -2.66 -8.78
C ARG A 121 -0.25 -2.73 -8.07
N MET A 122 -1.17 -1.82 -8.39
CA MET A 122 -2.52 -1.79 -7.85
C MET A 122 -3.35 -2.84 -8.57
N THR A 123 -4.03 -3.73 -7.87
CA THR A 123 -4.81 -4.82 -8.48
C THR A 123 -6.30 -4.55 -8.33
N THR A 124 -6.88 -4.96 -7.21
CA THR A 124 -8.34 -4.99 -6.98
C THR A 124 -8.74 -3.87 -6.02
N LYS A 125 -9.79 -3.12 -6.36
CA LYS A 125 -10.44 -2.18 -5.43
C LYS A 125 -11.26 -2.97 -4.41
N LEU A 126 -11.04 -2.70 -3.13
CA LEU A 126 -11.80 -3.32 -2.04
C LEU A 126 -12.95 -2.44 -1.58
N GLY A 127 -12.71 -1.13 -1.48
CA GLY A 127 -13.72 -0.20 -1.03
C GLY A 127 -13.16 1.20 -0.87
N LYS A 128 -13.83 2.01 -0.05
CA LYS A 128 -13.43 3.37 0.26
C LYS A 128 -13.76 3.67 1.71
N VAL A 129 -12.86 4.32 2.43
CA VAL A 129 -13.12 4.80 3.79
C VAL A 129 -13.94 6.10 3.75
N ASP A 130 -14.69 6.37 4.81
CA ASP A 130 -15.41 7.63 4.93
C ASP A 130 -14.49 8.83 5.18
N SER A 131 -15.08 10.03 5.17
CA SER A 131 -14.35 11.28 5.33
C SER A 131 -13.70 11.45 6.70
N ASP A 132 -14.28 10.86 7.75
CA ASP A 132 -13.82 11.04 9.12
C ASP A 132 -12.59 10.17 9.39
N ASP A 133 -12.63 8.91 8.96
CA ASP A 133 -11.48 8.02 8.99
C ASP A 133 -10.36 8.56 8.10
N LEU A 134 -10.67 9.05 6.89
CA LEU A 134 -9.67 9.66 6.02
C LEU A 134 -9.02 10.89 6.65
N ARG A 135 -9.80 11.75 7.32
CA ARG A 135 -9.31 12.94 8.03
C ARG A 135 -8.38 12.54 9.18
N ASN A 136 -8.76 11.53 9.95
CA ASN A 136 -7.92 11.00 11.02
C ASN A 136 -6.64 10.35 10.50
N ILE A 137 -6.68 9.61 9.39
CA ILE A 137 -5.47 9.08 8.76
C ILE A 137 -4.54 10.21 8.32
N LYS A 138 -5.09 11.28 7.71
CA LYS A 138 -4.30 12.47 7.34
C LYS A 138 -3.68 13.16 8.55
N SER A 139 -4.36 13.20 9.70
CA SER A 139 -3.78 13.76 10.92
C SER A 139 -2.59 12.94 11.42
N ARG A 140 -2.60 11.61 11.26
CA ARG A 140 -1.43 10.75 11.53
C ARG A 140 -0.25 11.05 10.63
N ILE A 141 -0.48 11.45 9.39
CA ILE A 141 0.59 11.89 8.45
C ILE A 141 1.19 13.22 8.92
N LYS A 142 0.36 14.18 9.34
CA LYS A 142 0.85 15.44 9.90
C LYS A 142 1.77 15.22 11.10
N ILE A 143 1.34 14.36 12.03
CA ILE A 143 2.14 13.95 13.18
C ILE A 143 3.46 13.29 12.76
N LEU A 144 3.45 12.46 11.72
CA LEU A 144 4.67 11.79 11.23
C LEU A 144 5.74 12.78 10.76
N PHE A 145 5.32 13.87 10.10
CA PHE A 145 6.22 14.88 9.55
C PHE A 145 6.40 16.12 10.42
N ASN A 146 5.80 16.16 11.62
CA ASN A 146 5.81 17.31 12.53
C ASN A 146 5.23 18.60 11.91
N PHE A 147 4.15 18.47 11.13
CA PHE A 147 3.32 19.60 10.67
C PHE A 147 2.00 19.70 11.45
#